data_AF-A0AA51X8K0-F1
#
_entry.id   AF-A0AA51X8K0-F1
#
_cell.length_a   1.000
_cell.length_b   1.000
_cell.length_c   1.000
_cell.angle_alpha   90.00
_cell.angle_beta   90.00
_cell.angle_gamma   90.00
#
_symmetry.space_group_name_H-M   'P 1'
#
loop_
_entity.id
_entity.type
_entity.pdbx_description
1 polymer ?
#
loop_
_entity_poly.entity_id
_entity_poly.type
_entity_poly.pdbx_seq_one_letter_code
_entity_poly.pdbx_strand_id
1 'polypeptide(L)'
;MIYLNLSVNNLEESIDFYSKKIGLFSGSYDRLICETGAKLIIDLLEVGSEDHFRVFGSDSHMMSSITIFYEDDIKIDLLGRLKDNGI
;
A
#
# COMPACT_ATOMS: atom_id res chain seq x y z
N MET A 1 -15.06 0.35 3.93
CA MET A 1 -13.86 1.17 3.68
C MET A 1 -12.82 0.72 4.67
N ILE A 2 -11.68 0.24 4.19
CA ILE A 2 -10.60 -0.32 5.02
C ILE A 2 -9.49 0.73 5.05
N TYR A 3 -9.02 1.05 6.26
CA TYR A 3 -7.88 1.93 6.47
C TYR A 3 -6.76 1.13 7.10
N LEU A 4 -5.57 1.26 6.52
CA LEU A 4 -4.36 0.61 7.02
C LEU A 4 -3.27 1.66 7.18
N ASN A 5 -2.48 1.51 8.24
CA ASN A 5 -1.19 2.17 8.34
C ASN A 5 -0.12 1.13 8.02
N LEU A 6 0.78 1.44 7.10
CA LEU A 6 1.88 0.58 6.71
C LEU A 6 3.21 1.24 7.08
N SER A 7 3.98 0.58 7.92
CA SER A 7 5.35 1.00 8.22
C SER A 7 6.26 0.65 7.03
N VAL A 8 6.99 1.64 6.52
CA VAL A 8 7.87 1.49 5.36
C VAL A 8 9.26 2.07 5.64
N ASN A 9 10.30 1.48 5.08
CA ASN A 9 11.67 1.96 5.27
C ASN A 9 12.01 3.20 4.43
N ASN A 10 11.35 3.35 3.29
CA ASN A 10 11.52 4.48 2.38
C ASN A 10 10.16 4.82 1.75
N LEU A 11 9.69 6.04 1.99
CA LEU A 11 8.37 6.48 1.53
C LEU A 11 8.30 6.59 0.00
N GLU A 12 9.29 7.21 -0.62
CA GLU A 12 9.33 7.49 -2.05
C GLU A 12 9.36 6.20 -2.87
N GLU A 13 10.24 5.26 -2.50
CA GLU A 13 10.35 3.95 -3.15
C GLU A 13 9.05 3.14 -3.02
N SER A 14 8.40 3.20 -1.86
CA SER A 14 7.14 2.50 -1.61
C SER A 14 6.02 3.05 -2.49
N ILE A 15 5.91 4.37 -2.62
CA ILE A 15 4.91 5.01 -3.48
C ILE A 15 5.19 4.68 -4.94
N ASP A 16 6.43 4.79 -5.39
CA ASP A 16 6.80 4.47 -6.77
C ASP A 16 6.42 3.02 -7.12
N PHE A 17 6.73 2.09 -6.22
CA PHE A 17 6.38 0.68 -6.37
C PHE A 17 4.87 0.45 -6.45
N TYR A 18 4.10 0.86 -5.43
CA TYR A 18 2.67 0.53 -5.35
C TYR A 18 1.81 1.32 -6.34
N SER A 19 2.16 2.57 -6.64
CA SER A 19 1.36 3.45 -7.50
C SER A 19 1.75 3.39 -8.97
N LYS A 20 3.05 3.33 -9.30
CA LYS A 20 3.50 3.38 -10.71
C LYS A 20 3.84 2.01 -11.27
N LYS A 21 4.66 1.22 -10.56
CA LYS A 21 5.09 -0.10 -11.07
C LYS A 21 3.97 -1.12 -11.03
N ILE A 22 3.28 -1.20 -9.89
CA ILE A 22 2.14 -2.07 -9.69
C ILE A 22 0.88 -1.49 -10.35
N GLY A 23 0.68 -0.17 -10.25
CA GLY A 23 -0.48 0.50 -10.85
C GLY A 23 -1.82 0.13 -10.22
N LEU A 24 -1.84 -0.33 -8.97
CA LEU A 24 -3.05 -0.71 -8.23
C LEU A 24 -3.64 0.47 -7.44
N PHE A 25 -2.79 1.43 -7.06
CA PHE A 25 -3.15 2.55 -6.21
C PHE A 25 -2.88 3.87 -6.91
N SER A 26 -3.73 4.87 -6.68
CA SER A 26 -3.35 6.27 -6.87
C SER A 26 -2.57 6.71 -5.64
N GLY A 27 -1.36 7.25 -5.85
CA GLY A 27 -0.49 7.73 -4.78
C GLY A 27 -0.61 9.25 -4.60
N SER A 28 -0.75 9.71 -3.35
CA SER A 28 -0.64 11.13 -3.00
C SER A 28 0.18 11.29 -1.71
N TYR A 29 1.36 11.91 -1.82
CA TYR A 29 2.32 12.18 -0.73
C TYR A 29 2.79 10.98 0.09
N ASP A 30 1.92 10.45 0.93
CA ASP A 30 2.12 9.34 1.86
C ASP A 30 0.95 8.35 1.84
N ARG A 31 -0.07 8.60 1.01
CA ARG A 31 -1.30 7.82 0.95
C ARG A 31 -1.44 7.08 -0.37
N LEU A 32 -1.80 5.81 -0.29
CA LEU A 32 -2.20 4.96 -1.41
C LEU A 32 -3.71 4.72 -1.35
N ILE A 33 -4.41 5.03 -2.44
CA ILE A 33 -5.85 4.82 -2.57
C ILE A 33 -6.08 3.75 -3.64
N CYS A 34 -6.71 2.64 -3.26
CA CYS A 34 -7.03 1.58 -4.21
C CYS A 34 -8.15 2.05 -5.14
N GLU A 35 -7.83 2.18 -6.43
CA GLU A 35 -8.77 2.66 -7.45
C GLU A 35 -9.67 1.53 -7.99
N THR A 36 -9.45 0.29 -7.55
CA THR A 36 -10.20 -0.89 -8.00
C THR A 36 -10.78 -1.65 -6.81
N GLY A 37 -12.08 -1.98 -6.86
CA GLY A 37 -12.74 -2.78 -5.83
C GLY A 37 -13.10 -2.02 -4.55
N ALA A 38 -12.90 -2.66 -3.38
CA ALA A 38 -13.26 -2.09 -2.09
C ALA A 38 -12.44 -0.81 -1.81
N LYS A 39 -13.06 0.21 -1.21
CA LYS A 39 -12.38 1.44 -0.78
C LYS A 39 -11.32 1.10 0.28
N LEU A 40 -10.09 0.82 -0.16
CA LEU A 40 -8.90 0.57 0.63
C LEU A 40 -8.00 1.79 0.55
N ILE A 41 -7.67 2.34 1.71
CA ILE A 41 -6.75 3.46 1.86
C ILE A 41 -5.61 2.98 2.75
N ILE A 42 -4.38 3.19 2.30
CA ILE A 42 -3.17 2.82 3.03
C ILE A 42 -2.35 4.10 3.24
N ASP A 43 -2.17 4.48 4.49
CA ASP A 43 -1.23 5.53 4.88
C ASP A 43 0.13 4.90 5.13
N LEU A 44 1.14 5.37 4.41
CA LEU A 44 2.51 4.92 4.49
C LEU A 44 3.24 5.80 5.51
N LEU A 45 3.84 5.17 6.52
CA LEU A 45 4.55 5.86 7.58
C LEU A 45 6.00 5.42 7.56
N GLU A 46 6.90 6.36 7.24
CA GLU A 46 8.33 6.08 7.17
C GLU A 46 8.89 5.81 8.57
N VAL A 47 9.64 4.70 8.71
CA VAL A 47 10.27 4.30 9.97
C VAL A 47 11.12 5.44 10.53
N GLY A 48 10.85 5.82 11.77
CA GLY A 48 11.59 6.89 12.46
C GLY A 48 11.00 8.30 12.28
N SER A 49 9.95 8.47 11.47
CA SER A 49 9.19 9.72 11.41
C SER A 49 8.33 9.94 12.67
N GLU A 50 7.95 11.19 12.93
CA GLU A 50 7.06 11.55 14.05
C GLU A 50 5.71 10.82 13.96
N ASP A 51 5.12 10.76 12.76
CA ASP A 51 3.85 10.06 12.54
C ASP A 51 3.98 8.54 12.73
N HIS A 52 5.12 7.95 12.33
CA HIS A 52 5.41 6.54 12.61
C HIS A 52 5.47 6.28 14.11
N PHE A 53 6.17 7.10 14.90
CA PHE A 53 6.18 6.94 16.36
C PHE A 53 4.81 7.18 16.99
N ARG A 54 4.01 8.11 16.47
CA ARG A 54 2.65 8.36 16.97
C ARG A 54 1.73 7.16 16.77
N VAL A 55 1.81 6.50 15.62
CA VAL A 55 0.93 5.39 15.24
C VAL A 55 1.46 4.05 15.72
N PHE A 56 2.76 3.83 15.62
CA PHE A 56 3.43 2.57 15.96
C PHE A 56 4.18 2.59 17.30
N GLY A 57 4.16 3.69 18.04
CA GLY A 57 4.80 3.79 19.36
C GLY A 57 3.97 3.25 20.52
N SER A 58 2.71 2.82 20.31
CA SER A 58 1.92 2.20 21.38
C SER A 58 2.28 0.73 21.58
N ASP A 59 2.49 0.29 22.81
CA ASP A 59 2.98 -1.07 23.15
C ASP A 59 2.06 -2.24 22.76
N SER A 60 0.85 -1.98 22.23
CA SER A 60 -0.10 -3.02 21.84
C SER A 60 -0.34 -3.06 20.34
N HIS A 61 0.62 -3.62 19.59
CA HIS A 61 0.40 -3.98 18.19
C HIS A 61 -0.09 -5.42 18.09
N MET A 62 -1.22 -5.63 17.43
CA MET A 62 -1.60 -6.97 16.97
C MET A 62 -0.93 -7.23 15.63
N MET A 63 -0.04 -8.22 15.58
CA MET A 63 0.52 -8.67 14.31
C MET A 63 -0.62 -9.16 13.41
N SER A 64 -0.81 -8.50 12.27
CA SER A 64 -1.84 -8.87 11.29
C SER A 64 -1.19 -9.09 9.93
N SER A 65 -1.50 -10.22 9.32
CA SER A 65 -1.22 -10.44 7.90
C SER A 65 -2.46 -10.09 7.10
N ILE A 66 -2.28 -9.32 6.04
CA ILE A 66 -3.35 -8.99 5.11
C ILE A 66 -3.01 -9.65 3.80
N THR A 67 -3.98 -10.39 3.26
CA THR A 67 -3.88 -10.94 1.92
C THR A 67 -4.95 -10.29 1.06
N ILE A 68 -4.51 -9.58 0.03
CA ILE A 68 -5.40 -8.97 -0.95
C ILE A 68 -5.61 -10.04 -2.03
N PHE A 69 -6.80 -10.63 -2.04
CA PHE A 69 -7.22 -11.56 -3.07
C PHE A 69 -8.03 -10.83 -4.14
N TYR A 70 -7.89 -11.30 -5.35
CA TYR A 70 -8.54 -10.78 -6.53
C TYR A 70 -9.54 -11.85 -6.99
N GLU A 71 -10.84 -11.52 -7.09
CA GLU A 71 -11.86 -12.44 -7.62
C GLU A 71 -11.86 -12.40 -9.15
N ASP A 72 -11.91 -13.57 -9.80
CA ASP A 72 -11.51 -13.85 -11.19
C ASP A 72 -12.17 -13.02 -12.33
N ASP A 73 -13.17 -12.17 -12.07
CA ASP A 73 -14.07 -11.61 -13.10
C ASP A 73 -13.79 -10.17 -13.61
N ILE A 74 -12.69 -9.55 -13.18
CA ILE A 74 -12.23 -8.18 -13.50
C ILE A 74 -10.72 -8.19 -13.88
N LYS A 75 -10.36 -8.65 -15.08
CA LYS A 75 -9.30 -8.03 -15.94
C LYS A 75 -8.23 -7.10 -15.32
N ILE A 76 -7.58 -7.36 -14.18
CA ILE A 76 -6.44 -6.55 -13.75
C ILE A 76 -5.24 -7.21 -14.41
N ASP A 77 -4.67 -6.54 -15.41
CA ASP A 77 -3.39 -6.86 -16.04
C ASP A 77 -2.22 -6.71 -15.03
N LEU A 78 -2.38 -7.11 -13.77
CA LEU A 78 -1.36 -6.95 -12.73
C LEU A 78 -0.10 -7.72 -13.12
N LEU A 79 -0.24 -8.95 -13.58
CA LEU A 79 0.88 -9.75 -14.09
C LEU A 79 1.50 -9.15 -15.36
N GLY A 80 0.68 -8.55 -16.24
CA GLY A 80 1.18 -7.83 -17.40
C GLY A 80 1.98 -6.59 -16.99
N ARG A 81 1.43 -5.77 -16.09
CA ARG A 81 2.04 -4.55 -15.57
C ARG A 81 3.30 -4.80 -14.77
N LEU A 82 3.34 -5.84 -13.94
CA LEU A 82 4.55 -6.23 -13.21
C LEU A 82 5.67 -6.59 -14.18
N LYS A 83 5.36 -7.42 -15.20
CA LYS A 83 6.29 -7.82 -16.24
C LYS A 83 6.77 -6.63 -17.09
N ASP A 84 5.87 -5.72 -17.43
CA ASP A 84 6.19 -4.49 -18.18
C ASP A 84 7.06 -3.52 -17.36
N ASN A 85 7.01 -3.60 -16.03
CA ASN A 85 7.83 -2.81 -15.11
C ASN A 85 9.08 -3.56 -14.58
N GLY A 86 9.39 -4.73 -15.14
CA GLY A 86 10.59 -5.50 -14.83
C GLY A 86 10.59 -6.16 -13.44
N ILE A 87 9.41 -6.43 -12.88
CA ILE A 87 9.21 -7.18 -11.63
C ILE A 87 8.74 -8.60 -11.96
#